data_AF-I3D0G6-F1
#
_entry.id   AF-I3D0G6-F1
#
_cell.length_a   1.000
_cell.length_b   1.000
_cell.length_c   1.000
_cell.angle_alpha   90.00
_cell.angle_beta   90.00
_cell.angle_gamma   90.00
#
_symmetry.space_group_name_H-M   'P 1'
#
loop_
_entity.id
_entity.type
_entity.pdbx_description
1 polymer ?
#
loop_
_entity_poly.entity_id
_entity_poly.type
_entity_poly.pdbx_seq_one_letter_code
_entity_poly.pdbx_strand_id
1 'polypeptide(L)'
;MVILNEGKMPNLLSYKYYIRPTAHQLYGNKSSKSKHHQNVQRIIKILALEGPMTTWEMAKIRFATDNSKIRSKEKEYRRLLIGRTDRGTHSDGIIDLNLVLVDSISTKRNSGNRYRLSLFGILYCLDQMNFSEKEVDRVAKNYEIILPLVFGKWGFLKSVIGKYVYNISLLGKGLLFDNLNIISIEKDEFYELISFFGIKVNTLTESFNEQKIGEAISLWFYVTMLYFPNLMEDKKIKGMKKFFTKFLEKIMNYKHGSQIFFQKQRISINNAQKN
;
A
#
# COMPACT_ATOMS: atom_id res chain seq x y z
N MET A 1 17.16 17.31 3.76
CA MET A 1 16.57 16.09 4.34
C MET A 1 17.34 14.92 3.76
N VAL A 2 18.10 14.20 4.58
CA VAL A 2 18.85 13.02 4.10
C VAL A 2 17.90 11.83 4.18
N ILE A 3 17.47 11.32 3.02
CA ILE A 3 16.67 10.09 2.92
C ILE A 3 17.64 8.95 3.17
N LEU A 4 17.46 8.20 4.26
CA LEU A 4 18.45 7.20 4.71
C LEU A 4 18.20 5.80 4.17
N ASN A 5 17.10 5.59 3.45
CA ASN A 5 16.78 4.28 2.89
C ASN A 5 16.35 4.42 1.43
N GLU A 6 17.29 4.14 0.53
CA GLU A 6 16.98 3.40 -0.71
C GLU A 6 16.77 1.90 -0.37
N GLY A 7 16.02 1.65 0.71
CA GLY A 7 15.98 0.37 1.41
C GLY A 7 15.50 -0.72 0.48
N LYS A 8 16.35 -1.72 0.25
CA LYS A 8 15.99 -2.97 -0.40
C LYS A 8 14.82 -3.58 0.37
N MET A 9 13.63 -3.52 -0.21
CA MET A 9 12.45 -4.16 0.35
C MET A 9 12.33 -5.59 -0.16
N PRO A 10 11.78 -6.51 0.65
CA PRO A 10 11.37 -7.82 0.15
C PRO A 10 10.41 -7.68 -1.03
N ASN A 11 10.36 -8.66 -1.92
CA ASN A 11 9.48 -8.61 -3.08
C ASN A 11 8.00 -8.89 -2.70
N LEU A 12 7.10 -8.81 -3.68
CA LEU A 12 5.67 -9.03 -3.47
C LEU A 12 5.33 -10.47 -3.08
N LEU A 13 6.13 -11.46 -3.47
CA LEU A 13 5.96 -12.84 -3.00
C LEU A 13 6.31 -12.97 -1.53
N SER A 14 7.39 -12.31 -1.07
CA SER A 14 7.73 -12.21 0.34
C SER A 14 6.61 -11.54 1.14
N TYR A 15 6.01 -10.48 0.59
CA TYR A 15 4.85 -9.85 1.21
C TYR A 15 3.69 -10.82 1.36
N LYS A 16 3.31 -11.50 0.25
CA LYS A 16 2.19 -12.44 0.18
C LYS A 16 2.35 -13.61 1.16
N TYR A 17 3.48 -14.31 1.09
CA TYR A 17 3.64 -15.59 1.78
C TYR A 17 4.20 -15.47 3.20
N TYR A 18 4.88 -14.37 3.54
CA TYR A 18 5.58 -14.25 4.81
C TYR A 18 5.15 -13.02 5.60
N ILE A 19 5.32 -11.81 5.06
CA ILE A 19 5.14 -10.57 5.82
C ILE A 19 3.67 -10.38 6.20
N ARG A 20 2.75 -10.50 5.25
CA ARG A 20 1.32 -10.31 5.51
C ARG A 20 0.77 -11.34 6.51
N PRO A 21 0.96 -12.66 6.32
CA PRO A 21 0.50 -13.66 7.30
C PRO A 21 1.09 -13.41 8.70
N THR A 22 2.38 -13.10 8.78
CA THR A 22 3.05 -12.83 10.06
C THR A 22 2.51 -11.56 10.72
N ALA A 23 2.33 -10.47 9.97
CA ALA A 23 1.75 -9.23 10.47
C ALA A 23 0.29 -9.41 10.93
N HIS A 24 -0.48 -10.26 10.25
CA HIS A 24 -1.84 -10.62 10.67
C HIS A 24 -1.82 -11.45 11.96
N GLN A 25 -0.93 -12.43 12.05
CA GLN A 25 -0.79 -13.27 13.23
C GLN A 25 -0.36 -12.45 14.45
N LEU A 26 0.61 -11.56 14.28
CA LEU A 26 1.17 -10.77 15.38
C LEU A 26 0.28 -9.58 15.76
N TYR A 27 -0.25 -8.87 14.75
CA TYR A 27 -0.88 -7.56 14.92
C TYR A 27 -2.27 -7.43 14.30
N GLY A 28 -2.84 -8.47 13.71
CA GLY A 28 -4.17 -8.42 13.08
C GLY A 28 -5.32 -8.16 14.05
N ASN A 29 -6.54 -8.01 13.55
CA ASN A 29 -7.71 -7.82 14.42
C ASN A 29 -8.10 -9.10 15.16
N LYS A 30 -7.61 -9.25 16.40
CA LYS A 30 -8.04 -10.27 17.36
C LYS A 30 -9.11 -9.74 18.32
N SER A 31 -9.98 -10.63 18.80
CA SER A 31 -11.00 -10.33 19.80
C SER A 31 -10.40 -9.94 21.16
N SER A 32 -9.33 -10.63 21.58
CA SER A 32 -8.52 -10.25 22.75
C SER A 32 -7.14 -9.75 22.30
N LYS A 33 -6.88 -8.45 22.54
CA LYS A 33 -5.61 -7.82 22.17
C LYS A 33 -4.78 -7.58 23.42
N SER A 34 -3.57 -8.15 23.47
CA SER A 34 -2.59 -7.83 24.51
C SER A 34 -2.26 -6.34 24.49
N LYS A 35 -1.78 -5.80 25.62
CA LYS A 35 -1.36 -4.39 25.68
C LYS A 35 -0.26 -4.07 24.65
N HIS A 36 0.66 -5.02 24.44
CA HIS A 36 1.69 -4.92 23.41
C HIS A 36 1.07 -4.77 22.02
N HIS A 37 0.14 -5.66 21.65
CA HIS A 37 -0.59 -5.62 20.37
C HIS A 37 -1.27 -4.27 20.16
N GLN A 38 -2.02 -3.79 21.16
CA GLN A 38 -2.74 -2.52 21.07
C GLN A 38 -1.79 -1.34 20.88
N ASN A 39 -0.61 -1.38 21.51
CA ASN A 39 0.39 -0.33 21.37
C ASN A 39 1.05 -0.37 19.98
N VAL A 40 1.34 -1.55 19.44
CA VAL A 40 1.85 -1.69 18.06
C VAL A 40 0.85 -1.16 17.05
N GLN A 41 -0.42 -1.60 17.14
CA GLN A 41 -1.48 -1.09 16.26
C GLN A 41 -1.64 0.43 16.37
N ARG A 42 -1.49 0.99 17.58
CA ARG A 42 -1.54 2.43 17.79
C ARG A 42 -0.39 3.16 17.09
N ILE A 43 0.84 2.66 17.18
CA ILE A 43 1.99 3.25 16.49
C ILE A 43 1.79 3.24 14.98
N ILE A 44 1.39 2.08 14.44
CA ILE A 44 1.14 1.92 13.00
C ILE A 44 0.02 2.87 12.54
N LYS A 45 -1.07 2.98 13.31
CA LYS A 45 -2.17 3.91 13.02
C LYS A 45 -1.73 5.38 13.09
N ILE A 46 -0.90 5.76 14.05
CA ILE A 46 -0.32 7.11 14.14
C ILE A 46 0.48 7.40 12.87
N LEU A 47 1.40 6.51 12.48
CA LEU A 47 2.20 6.66 11.28
C LEU A 47 1.34 6.78 10.02
N ALA A 48 0.27 5.98 9.92
CA ALA A 48 -0.67 6.06 8.79
C ALA A 48 -1.33 7.45 8.66
N LEU A 49 -1.86 7.96 9.77
CA LEU A 49 -2.73 9.15 9.76
C LEU A 49 -1.96 10.48 9.83
N GLU A 50 -0.76 10.46 10.39
CA GLU A 50 0.05 11.66 10.63
C GLU A 50 1.34 11.68 9.80
N GLY A 51 1.69 10.57 9.13
CA GLY A 51 2.85 10.47 8.24
C GLY A 51 4.18 10.26 8.97
N PRO A 52 5.32 10.49 8.27
CA PRO A 52 6.64 10.24 8.80
C PRO A 52 6.94 11.09 10.05
N MET A 53 7.38 10.48 11.15
CA MET A 53 7.68 11.20 12.40
C MET A 53 8.61 10.45 13.36
N THR A 54 9.14 11.17 14.34
CA THR A 54 9.92 10.63 15.46
C THR A 54 9.02 10.00 16.53
N THR A 55 9.56 9.10 17.34
CA THR A 55 8.88 8.53 18.51
C THR A 55 8.43 9.58 19.53
N TRP A 56 9.17 10.69 19.62
CA TRP A 56 8.82 11.84 20.44
C TRP A 56 7.57 12.55 19.93
N GLU A 57 7.50 12.82 18.62
CA GLU A 57 6.32 13.40 17.97
C GLU A 57 5.10 12.47 18.13
N MET A 58 5.28 11.15 17.97
CA MET A 58 4.21 10.16 18.23
C MET A 58 3.66 10.25 19.65
N ALA A 59 4.53 10.36 20.65
CA ALA A 59 4.13 10.45 22.06
C ALA A 59 3.38 11.76 22.35
N LYS A 60 3.77 12.86 21.70
CA LYS A 60 3.14 14.17 21.85
C LYS A 60 1.70 14.25 21.36
N ILE A 61 1.29 13.39 20.42
CA ILE A 61 -0.10 13.36 19.92
C ILE A 61 -1.11 13.20 21.06
N ARG A 62 -0.77 12.40 22.10
CA ARG A 62 -1.67 12.13 23.23
C ARG A 62 -1.30 12.89 24.51
N PHE A 63 -0.03 13.24 24.68
CA PHE A 63 0.48 13.78 25.95
C PHE A 63 1.13 15.15 25.77
N ALA A 64 0.56 16.01 24.92
CA ALA A 64 1.17 17.26 24.46
C ALA A 64 1.79 18.14 25.55
N THR A 65 1.18 18.18 26.75
CA THR A 65 1.60 19.02 27.89
C THR A 65 2.37 18.26 28.98
N ASP A 66 2.44 16.93 28.93
CA ASP A 66 3.03 16.10 29.99
C ASP A 66 4.37 15.49 29.56
N ASN A 67 5.46 16.23 29.80
CA ASN A 67 6.81 15.84 29.42
C ASN A 67 7.26 14.51 30.06
N SER A 68 6.79 14.18 31.27
CA SER A 68 7.15 12.92 31.93
C SER A 68 6.53 11.73 31.20
N LYS A 69 5.23 11.82 30.89
CA LYS A 69 4.53 10.81 30.09
C LYS A 69 5.07 10.71 28.67
N ILE A 70 5.42 11.83 28.03
CA ILE A 70 6.05 11.83 26.70
C ILE A 70 7.33 11.00 26.73
N ARG A 71 8.26 11.25 27.67
CA ARG A 71 9.53 10.50 27.78
C ARG A 71 9.31 9.01 27.99
N SER A 72 8.39 8.65 28.89
CA SER A 72 8.05 7.24 29.14
C SER A 72 7.52 6.56 27.87
N LYS A 73 6.63 7.24 27.13
CA LYS A 73 6.01 6.71 25.91
C LYS A 73 6.95 6.68 24.72
N GLU A 74 7.82 7.66 24.56
CA GLU A 74 8.87 7.67 23.53
C GLU A 74 9.77 6.44 23.67
N LYS A 75 10.22 6.12 24.90
CA LYS A 75 11.01 4.92 25.18
C LYS A 75 10.25 3.62 24.86
N GLU A 76 8.96 3.56 25.19
CA GLU A 76 8.10 2.42 24.86
C GLU A 76 7.95 2.25 23.34
N TYR A 77 7.63 3.32 22.61
CA TYR A 77 7.46 3.29 21.16
C TYR A 77 8.74 2.93 20.42
N ARG A 78 9.89 3.44 20.87
CA ARG A 78 11.19 3.09 20.29
C ARG A 78 11.49 1.60 20.42
N ARG A 79 11.19 0.98 21.56
CA ARG A 79 11.35 -0.48 21.77
C ARG A 79 10.40 -1.29 20.89
N LEU A 80 9.19 -0.80 20.65
CA LEU A 80 8.25 -1.48 19.75
C LEU A 80 8.65 -1.36 18.28
N LEU A 81 9.23 -0.23 17.89
CA LEU A 81 9.67 0.01 16.51
C LEU A 81 10.95 -0.76 16.15
N ILE A 82 11.99 -0.62 16.97
CA ILE A 82 13.33 -1.17 16.69
C ILE A 82 13.54 -2.55 17.32
N GLY A 83 12.67 -2.95 18.25
CA GLY A 83 12.91 -4.13 19.07
C GLY A 83 13.76 -3.84 20.30
N ARG A 84 14.13 -4.90 21.02
CA ARG A 84 14.99 -4.82 22.21
C ARG A 84 15.77 -6.11 22.39
N THR A 85 17.02 -6.00 22.82
CA THR A 85 17.79 -7.15 23.30
C THR A 85 17.76 -7.20 24.82
N ASP A 86 17.30 -8.32 25.39
CA ASP A 86 17.33 -8.58 26.83
C ASP A 86 18.08 -9.88 27.09
N ARG A 87 19.09 -9.82 27.97
CA ARG A 87 19.87 -11.00 28.41
C ARG A 87 20.38 -11.88 27.25
N GLY A 88 20.78 -11.26 26.13
CA GLY A 88 21.29 -11.94 24.94
C GLY A 88 20.22 -12.37 23.92
N THR A 89 18.93 -12.29 24.25
CA THR A 89 17.84 -12.59 23.31
C THR A 89 17.28 -11.31 22.70
N HIS A 90 17.25 -11.23 21.37
CA HIS A 90 16.62 -10.13 20.65
C HIS A 90 15.11 -10.39 20.49
N SER A 91 14.30 -9.38 20.79
CA SER A 91 12.88 -9.33 20.48
C SER A 91 12.67 -8.38 19.32
N ASP A 92 12.13 -8.91 18.22
CA ASP A 92 11.92 -8.17 16.98
C ASP A 92 11.00 -6.96 17.17
N GLY A 93 11.32 -5.89 16.45
CA GLY A 93 10.50 -4.70 16.31
C GLY A 93 9.61 -4.74 15.06
N ILE A 94 8.80 -3.70 14.92
CA ILE A 94 7.94 -3.50 13.73
C ILE A 94 8.79 -3.32 12.45
N ILE A 95 10.01 -2.78 12.58
CA ILE A 95 10.94 -2.56 11.46
C ILE A 95 11.41 -3.89 10.85
N ASP A 96 11.67 -4.91 11.68
CA ASP A 96 12.17 -6.20 11.21
C ASP A 96 11.14 -6.92 10.32
N LEU A 97 9.85 -6.67 10.56
CA LEU A 97 8.74 -7.13 9.71
C LEU A 97 8.51 -6.28 8.47
N ASN A 98 9.36 -5.27 8.20
CA ASN A 98 9.25 -4.38 7.06
C ASN A 98 7.91 -3.64 6.95
N LEU A 99 7.20 -3.40 8.07
CA LEU A 99 5.99 -2.56 8.09
C LEU A 99 6.33 -1.08 8.27
N VAL A 100 7.46 -0.80 8.91
CA VAL A 100 7.96 0.56 9.16
C VAL A 100 9.41 0.65 8.71
N LEU A 101 9.77 1.79 8.14
CA LEU A 101 11.15 2.10 7.73
C LEU A 101 11.64 3.35 8.45
N VAL A 102 12.95 3.44 8.64
CA VAL A 102 13.62 4.70 8.99
C VAL A 102 13.66 5.56 7.72
N ASP A 103 13.00 6.70 7.79
CA ASP A 103 12.83 7.64 6.68
C ASP A 103 14.05 8.58 6.57
N SER A 104 14.36 9.24 7.69
CA SER A 104 15.40 10.26 7.77
C SER A 104 15.83 10.45 9.24
N ILE A 105 16.96 11.11 9.46
CA ILE A 105 17.33 11.58 10.81
C ILE A 105 16.80 13.01 10.99
N SER A 106 16.06 13.23 12.06
CA SER A 106 15.67 14.56 12.50
C SER A 106 16.90 15.33 12.98
N THR A 107 17.13 16.52 12.45
CA THR A 107 18.23 17.42 12.86
C THR A 107 17.79 18.47 13.90
N LYS A 108 16.51 18.47 14.31
CA LYS A 108 16.01 19.38 15.36
C LYS A 108 16.56 18.99 16.74
N ARG A 109 16.38 19.87 17.74
CA ARG A 109 16.89 19.89 19.14
C ARG A 109 17.11 18.53 19.88
N ASN A 110 16.53 17.42 19.42
CA ASN A 110 16.90 16.05 19.78
C ASN A 110 17.05 15.25 18.49
N SER A 111 18.28 14.88 18.13
CA SER A 111 18.53 14.01 16.98
C SER A 111 17.83 12.66 17.19
N GLY A 112 17.12 12.20 16.16
CA GLY A 112 16.34 10.97 16.27
C GLY A 112 15.81 10.52 14.93
N ASN A 113 15.70 9.21 14.77
CA ASN A 113 15.13 8.61 13.56
C ASN A 113 13.67 9.06 13.40
N ARG A 114 13.36 9.53 12.21
CA ARG A 114 11.98 9.65 11.71
C ARG A 114 11.61 8.33 11.09
N TYR A 115 10.45 7.83 11.46
CA TYR A 115 9.90 6.56 11.00
C TYR A 115 8.71 6.84 10.09
N ARG A 116 8.51 6.00 9.08
CA ARG A 116 7.32 6.02 8.22
C ARG A 116 6.83 4.60 7.96
N LEU A 117 5.58 4.43 7.57
CA LEU A 117 5.15 3.18 6.97
C LEU A 117 5.98 2.89 5.71
N SER A 118 6.35 1.62 5.56
CA SER A 118 6.74 1.08 4.26
C SER A 118 5.51 0.92 3.37
N LEU A 119 5.71 0.61 2.10
CA LEU A 119 4.64 0.17 1.22
C LEU A 119 3.82 -1.00 1.81
N PHE A 120 4.46 -1.98 2.44
CA PHE A 120 3.78 -3.10 3.10
C PHE A 120 3.04 -2.68 4.37
N GLY A 121 3.57 -1.71 5.11
CA GLY A 121 2.87 -1.09 6.24
C GLY A 121 1.59 -0.39 5.80
N ILE A 122 1.62 0.32 4.67
CA ILE A 122 0.43 0.96 4.08
C ILE A 122 -0.63 -0.10 3.74
N LEU A 123 -0.24 -1.16 3.01
CA LEU A 123 -1.16 -2.24 2.64
C LEU A 123 -1.77 -2.93 3.86
N TYR A 124 -0.95 -3.23 4.87
CA TYR A 124 -1.39 -3.79 6.13
C TYR A 124 -2.42 -2.88 6.82
N CYS A 125 -2.20 -1.57 6.83
CA CYS A 125 -3.17 -0.63 7.41
C CYS A 125 -4.51 -0.66 6.67
N LEU A 126 -4.46 -0.65 5.34
CA LEU A 126 -5.65 -0.71 4.48
C LEU A 126 -6.44 -2.01 4.65
N ASP A 127 -5.76 -3.12 5.00
CA ASP A 127 -6.41 -4.40 5.31
C ASP A 127 -6.98 -4.43 6.74
N GLN A 128 -6.16 -4.12 7.75
CA GLN A 128 -6.43 -4.49 9.15
C GLN A 128 -6.93 -3.37 10.05
N MET A 129 -6.82 -2.09 9.66
CA MET A 129 -7.13 -0.98 10.57
C MET A 129 -8.57 -0.45 10.49
N ASN A 130 -9.40 -1.02 9.61
CA ASN A 130 -10.80 -0.59 9.39
C ASN A 130 -10.94 0.93 9.24
N PHE A 131 -10.08 1.54 8.42
CA PHE A 131 -10.11 2.98 8.21
C PHE A 131 -11.39 3.43 7.50
N SER A 132 -11.93 4.55 7.97
CA SER A 132 -12.94 5.32 7.26
C SER A 132 -12.38 5.94 5.98
N GLU A 133 -13.24 6.32 5.05
CA GLU A 133 -12.84 7.02 3.81
C GLU A 133 -11.98 8.27 4.09
N LYS A 134 -12.33 9.04 5.13
CA LYS A 134 -11.56 10.22 5.56
C LYS A 134 -10.16 9.85 6.08
N GLU A 135 -10.04 8.73 6.78
CA GLU A 135 -8.73 8.22 7.23
C GLU A 135 -7.91 7.74 6.03
N VAL A 136 -8.52 7.05 5.06
CA VAL A 136 -7.84 6.65 3.81
C VAL A 136 -7.37 7.87 3.02
N ASP A 137 -8.17 8.93 2.95
CA ASP A 137 -7.78 10.21 2.33
C ASP A 137 -6.52 10.81 2.99
N ARG A 138 -6.42 10.73 4.33
CA ARG A 138 -5.23 11.18 5.06
C ARG A 138 -4.01 10.32 4.76
N VAL A 139 -4.18 9.00 4.73
CA VAL A 139 -3.10 8.06 4.35
C VAL A 139 -2.62 8.38 2.93
N ALA A 140 -3.53 8.55 1.98
CA ALA A 140 -3.19 8.88 0.60
C ALA A 140 -2.38 10.18 0.51
N LYS A 141 -2.78 11.22 1.25
CA LYS A 141 -2.04 12.48 1.31
C LYS A 141 -0.63 12.31 1.89
N ASN A 142 -0.49 11.57 3.00
CA ASN A 142 0.79 11.41 3.69
C ASN A 142 1.79 10.55 2.90
N TYR A 143 1.30 9.68 2.03
CA TYR A 143 2.09 8.70 1.30
C TYR A 143 2.04 8.89 -0.22
N GLU A 144 1.71 10.10 -0.69
CA GLU A 144 1.63 10.41 -2.12
C GLU A 144 2.95 10.18 -2.86
N ILE A 145 4.09 10.41 -2.20
CA ILE A 145 5.42 10.20 -2.79
C ILE A 145 5.76 8.70 -2.88
N ILE A 146 5.28 7.89 -1.94
CA ILE A 146 5.57 6.45 -1.86
C ILE A 146 4.74 5.66 -2.87
N LEU A 147 3.48 6.06 -3.11
CA LEU A 147 2.60 5.45 -4.11
C LEU A 147 2.11 6.51 -5.12
N PRO A 148 3.01 7.11 -5.93
CA PRO A 148 2.73 8.32 -6.72
C PRO A 148 1.65 8.15 -7.78
N LEU A 149 1.45 6.92 -8.23
CA LEU A 149 0.53 6.61 -9.31
C LEU A 149 -0.89 6.36 -8.81
N VAL A 150 -1.08 6.12 -7.52
CA VAL A 150 -2.40 5.97 -6.89
C VAL A 150 -2.65 7.13 -5.93
N PHE A 151 -1.83 7.25 -4.89
CA PHE A 151 -1.95 8.31 -3.88
C PHE A 151 -1.56 9.68 -4.44
N GLY A 152 -0.49 9.78 -5.22
CA GLY A 152 -0.16 11.04 -5.94
C GLY A 152 -1.17 11.45 -7.00
N LYS A 153 -2.13 10.58 -7.35
CA LYS A 153 -3.26 10.87 -8.25
C LYS A 153 -4.61 10.75 -7.56
N TRP A 154 -4.65 10.71 -6.23
CA TRP A 154 -5.84 10.37 -5.46
C TRP A 154 -7.03 11.29 -5.76
N GLY A 155 -6.81 12.61 -5.83
CA GLY A 155 -7.84 13.58 -6.19
C GLY A 155 -8.41 13.37 -7.60
N PHE A 156 -7.53 13.10 -8.58
CA PHE A 156 -7.96 12.78 -9.94
C PHE A 156 -8.78 11.48 -9.97
N LEU A 157 -8.28 10.42 -9.31
CA LEU A 157 -9.00 9.15 -9.25
C LEU A 157 -10.38 9.33 -8.62
N LYS A 158 -10.49 10.03 -7.48
CA LYS A 158 -11.80 10.37 -6.89
C LYS A 158 -12.72 11.11 -7.85
N SER A 159 -12.20 12.04 -8.66
CA SER A 159 -13.03 12.76 -9.63
C SER A 159 -13.59 11.86 -10.76
N VAL A 160 -12.86 10.80 -11.11
CA VAL A 160 -13.24 9.89 -12.21
C VAL A 160 -14.08 8.72 -11.71
N ILE A 161 -13.69 8.10 -10.60
CA ILE A 161 -14.27 6.84 -10.10
C ILE A 161 -15.01 6.99 -8.78
N GLY A 162 -15.07 8.20 -8.22
CA GLY A 162 -15.83 8.49 -6.99
C GLY A 162 -15.39 7.58 -5.82
N LYS A 163 -16.39 7.02 -5.14
CA LYS A 163 -16.19 6.13 -3.98
C LYS A 163 -15.43 4.83 -4.29
N TYR A 164 -15.36 4.41 -5.55
CA TYR A 164 -14.66 3.18 -5.90
C TYR A 164 -13.15 3.28 -5.71
N VAL A 165 -12.60 4.49 -5.54
CA VAL A 165 -11.19 4.68 -5.17
C VAL A 165 -10.85 3.94 -3.87
N TYR A 166 -11.80 3.82 -2.94
CA TYR A 166 -11.59 3.18 -1.63
C TYR A 166 -11.47 1.66 -1.72
N ASN A 167 -11.78 1.06 -2.88
CA ASN A 167 -11.46 -0.34 -3.17
C ASN A 167 -9.95 -0.61 -3.17
N ILE A 168 -9.10 0.41 -3.03
CA ILE A 168 -7.68 0.25 -2.70
C ILE A 168 -7.46 -0.67 -1.48
N SER A 169 -8.43 -0.76 -0.56
CA SER A 169 -8.38 -1.73 0.55
C SER A 169 -8.29 -3.19 0.10
N LEU A 170 -8.76 -3.52 -1.11
CA LEU A 170 -8.63 -4.85 -1.69
C LEU A 170 -7.18 -5.22 -2.01
N LEU A 171 -6.31 -4.23 -2.30
CA LEU A 171 -4.86 -4.46 -2.44
C LEU A 171 -4.26 -4.94 -1.12
N GLY A 172 -4.67 -4.34 0.00
CA GLY A 172 -4.22 -4.72 1.34
C GLY A 172 -4.54 -6.19 1.65
N LYS A 173 -5.74 -6.63 1.25
CA LYS A 173 -6.28 -7.98 1.50
C LYS A 173 -5.58 -9.12 0.75
N GLY A 174 -4.56 -8.85 -0.06
CA GLY A 174 -3.86 -9.88 -0.83
C GLY A 174 -4.68 -10.49 -1.98
N LEU A 175 -5.98 -10.18 -2.08
CA LEU A 175 -6.91 -10.76 -3.05
C LEU A 175 -6.43 -10.69 -4.51
N LEU A 176 -5.59 -9.70 -4.83
CA LEU A 176 -5.06 -9.48 -6.18
C LEU A 176 -3.75 -10.24 -6.45
N PHE A 177 -2.99 -10.56 -5.40
CA PHE A 177 -1.82 -11.42 -5.47
C PHE A 177 -2.18 -12.90 -5.31
N ASP A 178 -3.31 -13.17 -4.66
CA ASP A 178 -3.68 -14.50 -4.16
C ASP A 178 -4.51 -15.31 -5.17
N ASN A 179 -5.24 -14.65 -6.08
CA ASN A 179 -6.19 -15.32 -6.94
C ASN A 179 -6.19 -14.82 -8.38
N LEU A 180 -5.25 -15.33 -9.20
CA LEU A 180 -5.45 -15.35 -10.65
C LEU A 180 -6.70 -16.16 -11.03
N ASN A 181 -7.13 -17.10 -10.18
CA ASN A 181 -8.31 -17.94 -10.39
C ASN A 181 -9.66 -17.26 -10.10
N ILE A 182 -9.68 -16.06 -9.48
CA ILE A 182 -10.91 -15.22 -9.49
C ILE A 182 -11.23 -14.82 -10.94
N ILE A 183 -10.23 -14.82 -11.83
CA ILE A 183 -10.36 -14.72 -13.27
C ILE A 183 -10.72 -16.11 -13.81
N SER A 184 -11.80 -16.70 -13.33
CA SER A 184 -12.47 -17.73 -14.11
C SER A 184 -13.02 -17.00 -15.32
N ILE A 185 -12.31 -17.01 -16.46
CA ILE A 185 -12.83 -16.78 -17.82
C ILE A 185 -11.57 -16.78 -18.73
N GLU A 186 -11.35 -17.87 -19.46
CA GLU A 186 -10.42 -17.95 -20.61
C GLU A 186 -10.84 -17.05 -21.80
N LYS A 187 -11.89 -16.23 -21.62
CA LYS A 187 -12.51 -15.35 -22.63
C LYS A 187 -12.50 -13.85 -22.28
N ASP A 188 -11.77 -13.41 -21.24
CA ASP A 188 -11.88 -12.05 -20.74
C ASP A 188 -10.75 -11.20 -21.33
N GLU A 189 -11.10 -10.02 -21.82
CA GLU A 189 -10.22 -9.11 -22.53
C GLU A 189 -9.00 -8.74 -21.68
N PHE A 190 -9.10 -8.83 -20.35
CA PHE A 190 -8.06 -8.50 -19.38
C PHE A 190 -7.12 -9.67 -19.02
N TYR A 191 -7.41 -10.91 -19.43
CA TYR A 191 -6.65 -12.10 -19.02
C TYR A 191 -5.17 -12.05 -19.43
N GLU A 192 -4.87 -11.65 -20.68
CA GLU A 192 -3.48 -11.51 -21.16
C GLU A 192 -2.70 -10.48 -20.34
N LEU A 193 -3.35 -9.36 -20.02
CA LEU A 193 -2.76 -8.28 -19.26
C LEU A 193 -2.49 -8.71 -17.80
N ILE A 194 -3.44 -9.40 -17.18
CA ILE A 194 -3.28 -9.92 -15.81
C ILE A 194 -2.22 -11.03 -15.77
N SER A 195 -2.21 -11.93 -16.74
CA SER A 195 -1.20 -13.00 -16.87
C SER A 195 0.19 -12.41 -17.08
N PHE A 196 0.32 -11.41 -17.95
CA PHE A 196 1.57 -10.68 -18.16
C PHE A 196 2.06 -10.04 -16.86
N PHE A 197 1.18 -9.38 -16.10
CA PHE A 197 1.55 -8.79 -14.82
C PHE A 197 1.89 -9.84 -13.77
N GLY A 198 1.14 -10.94 -13.71
CA GLY A 198 1.44 -12.08 -12.86
C GLY A 198 2.84 -12.62 -13.12
N ILE A 199 3.18 -12.89 -14.38
CA ILE A 199 4.53 -13.34 -14.78
C ILE A 199 5.56 -12.28 -14.41
N LYS A 200 5.36 -11.01 -14.80
CA LYS A 200 6.33 -9.94 -14.57
C LYS A 200 6.53 -9.63 -13.08
N VAL A 201 5.53 -9.83 -12.23
CA VAL A 201 5.64 -9.66 -10.77
C VAL A 201 6.25 -10.90 -10.11
N ASN A 202 6.00 -12.09 -10.63
CA ASN A 202 6.56 -13.33 -10.10
C ASN A 202 8.03 -13.54 -10.52
N THR A 203 8.48 -12.96 -11.64
CA THR A 203 9.90 -12.97 -12.04
C THR A 203 10.76 -11.99 -11.25
N LEU A 204 10.15 -11.18 -10.38
CA LEU A 204 10.82 -10.27 -9.45
C LEU A 204 11.29 -11.05 -8.22
N THR A 205 12.33 -11.88 -8.38
CA THR A 205 12.85 -12.78 -7.33
C THR A 205 13.81 -12.10 -6.35
N GLU A 206 14.37 -10.93 -6.70
CA GLU A 206 15.34 -10.20 -5.85
C GLU A 206 14.69 -9.16 -4.92
N SER A 207 15.46 -8.55 -4.01
CA SER A 207 14.99 -7.39 -3.23
C SER A 207 14.86 -6.16 -4.12
N PHE A 208 13.78 -5.39 -4.01
CA PHE A 208 13.51 -4.24 -4.88
C PHE A 208 13.62 -2.91 -4.17
N ASN A 209 13.90 -1.86 -4.95
CA ASN A 209 13.62 -0.50 -4.53
C ASN A 209 12.10 -0.35 -4.32
N GLU A 210 11.69 0.25 -3.19
CA GLU A 210 10.30 0.51 -2.82
C GLU A 210 9.49 1.17 -3.95
N GLN A 211 10.11 2.02 -4.78
CA GLN A 211 9.48 2.64 -5.95
C GLN A 211 8.98 1.59 -6.96
N LYS A 212 9.81 0.58 -7.30
CA LYS A 212 9.43 -0.47 -8.26
C LYS A 212 8.28 -1.33 -7.73
N ILE A 213 8.27 -1.57 -6.41
CA ILE A 213 7.15 -2.27 -5.77
C ILE A 213 5.90 -1.39 -5.82
N GLY A 214 6.01 -0.09 -5.54
CA GLY A 214 4.91 0.87 -5.66
C GLY A 214 4.31 0.90 -7.07
N GLU A 215 5.13 0.83 -8.12
CA GLU A 215 4.68 0.71 -9.51
C GLU A 215 3.89 -0.58 -9.75
N ALA A 216 4.40 -1.73 -9.28
CA ALA A 216 3.72 -3.02 -9.39
C ALA A 216 2.36 -3.01 -8.67
N ILE A 217 2.28 -2.47 -7.46
CA ILE A 217 1.01 -2.32 -6.71
C ILE A 217 0.04 -1.39 -7.43
N SER A 218 0.55 -0.31 -8.01
CA SER A 218 -0.27 0.63 -8.77
C SER A 218 -0.88 -0.05 -10.00
N LEU A 219 -0.11 -0.85 -10.72
CA LEU A 219 -0.61 -1.66 -11.84
C LEU A 219 -1.74 -2.58 -11.37
N TRP A 220 -1.54 -3.32 -10.27
CA TRP A 220 -2.58 -4.17 -9.70
C TRP A 220 -3.85 -3.41 -9.31
N PHE A 221 -3.72 -2.22 -8.71
CA PHE A 221 -4.86 -1.36 -8.41
C PHE A 221 -5.69 -1.05 -9.65
N TYR A 222 -5.03 -0.60 -10.73
CA TYR A 222 -5.73 -0.23 -11.95
C TYR A 222 -6.34 -1.42 -12.67
N VAL A 223 -5.65 -2.55 -12.71
CA VAL A 223 -6.19 -3.82 -13.21
C VAL A 223 -7.48 -4.18 -12.49
N THR A 224 -7.49 -4.09 -11.16
CA THR A 224 -8.67 -4.32 -10.33
C THR A 224 -9.82 -3.40 -10.73
N MET A 225 -9.54 -2.11 -10.88
CA MET A 225 -10.56 -1.13 -11.25
C MET A 225 -11.15 -1.38 -12.64
N LEU A 226 -10.36 -1.94 -13.56
CA LEU A 226 -10.83 -2.29 -14.89
C LEU A 226 -11.58 -3.61 -14.93
N TYR A 227 -11.19 -4.58 -14.09
CA TYR A 227 -11.81 -5.90 -13.98
C TYR A 227 -13.16 -5.88 -13.25
N PHE A 228 -13.46 -4.85 -12.46
CA PHE A 228 -14.79 -4.65 -11.88
C PHE A 228 -15.61 -3.56 -12.63
N PRO A 229 -15.88 -3.70 -13.95
CA PRO A 229 -16.58 -2.68 -14.73
C PRO A 229 -18.04 -2.52 -14.31
N ASN A 230 -18.66 -3.55 -13.70
CA ASN A 230 -20.01 -3.49 -13.14
C ASN A 230 -20.17 -2.42 -12.05
N LEU A 231 -19.08 -1.85 -11.57
CA LEU A 231 -19.09 -0.75 -10.61
C LEU A 231 -19.25 0.63 -11.27
N MET A 232 -19.05 0.78 -12.59
CA MET A 232 -18.81 2.09 -13.20
C MET A 232 -19.73 2.41 -14.38
N GLU A 233 -20.18 3.66 -14.48
CA GLU A 233 -20.91 4.18 -15.65
C GLU A 233 -19.99 4.29 -16.89
N ASP A 234 -20.54 4.06 -18.08
CA ASP A 234 -19.81 4.03 -19.37
C ASP A 234 -18.90 5.24 -19.66
N LYS A 235 -19.31 6.45 -19.27
CA LYS A 235 -18.49 7.66 -19.45
C LYS A 235 -17.23 7.66 -18.57
N LYS A 236 -17.34 7.16 -17.32
CA LYS A 236 -16.24 7.08 -16.35
C LYS A 236 -15.22 6.02 -16.77
N ILE A 237 -15.71 4.91 -17.34
CA ILE A 237 -14.90 3.84 -17.92
C ILE A 237 -14.00 4.36 -19.05
N LYS A 238 -14.49 5.19 -19.98
CA LYS A 238 -13.68 5.75 -21.08
C LYS A 238 -12.50 6.61 -20.60
N GLY A 239 -12.72 7.44 -19.56
CA GLY A 239 -11.66 8.26 -18.96
C GLY A 239 -10.56 7.44 -18.30
N MET A 240 -10.96 6.42 -17.53
CA MET A 240 -10.02 5.46 -16.91
C MET A 240 -9.25 4.65 -17.94
N LYS A 241 -9.92 4.18 -19.00
CA LYS A 241 -9.26 3.45 -20.09
C LYS A 241 -8.17 4.32 -20.72
N LYS A 242 -8.47 5.56 -21.12
CA LYS A 242 -7.48 6.50 -21.69
C LYS A 242 -6.32 6.78 -20.74
N PHE A 243 -6.59 6.97 -19.44
CA PHE A 243 -5.54 7.14 -18.44
C PHE A 243 -4.66 5.89 -18.32
N PHE A 244 -5.28 4.71 -18.23
CA PHE A 244 -4.59 3.44 -18.10
C PHE A 244 -3.77 3.10 -19.35
N THR A 245 -4.29 3.36 -20.56
CA THR A 245 -3.52 3.23 -21.82
C THR A 245 -2.24 4.05 -21.74
N LYS A 246 -2.34 5.34 -21.40
CA LYS A 246 -1.19 6.23 -21.27
C LYS A 246 -0.23 5.79 -20.17
N PHE A 247 -0.77 5.26 -19.08
CA PHE A 247 -0.01 4.73 -17.96
C PHE A 247 0.81 3.49 -18.36
N LEU A 248 0.18 2.54 -19.05
CA LEU A 248 0.85 1.36 -19.61
C LEU A 248 1.92 1.74 -20.63
N GLU A 249 1.63 2.69 -21.53
CA GLU A 249 2.60 3.20 -22.49
C GLU A 249 3.82 3.80 -21.79
N LYS A 250 3.61 4.58 -20.72
CA LYS A 250 4.69 5.24 -19.98
C LYS A 250 5.56 4.28 -19.17
N ILE A 251 4.95 3.33 -18.46
CA ILE A 251 5.70 2.43 -17.55
C ILE A 251 6.32 1.26 -18.29
N MET A 252 5.69 0.79 -19.36
CA MET A 252 6.07 -0.47 -19.98
C MET A 252 6.70 -0.34 -21.36
N ASN A 253 6.83 0.88 -21.91
CA ASN A 253 7.15 1.09 -23.34
C ASN A 253 6.26 0.24 -24.27
N TYR A 254 5.06 -0.14 -23.79
CA TYR A 254 4.23 -1.16 -24.41
C TYR A 254 3.28 -0.51 -25.40
N LYS A 255 3.83 -0.12 -26.57
CA LYS A 255 3.09 0.58 -27.64
C LYS A 255 2.06 -0.30 -28.37
N HIS A 256 2.24 -1.63 -28.41
CA HIS A 256 1.44 -2.50 -29.29
C HIS A 256 0.23 -3.16 -28.61
N GLY A 257 0.36 -3.64 -27.37
CA GLY A 257 -0.76 -4.33 -26.73
C GLY A 257 -1.89 -3.42 -26.29
N SER A 258 -1.60 -2.17 -25.88
CA SER A 258 -2.63 -1.23 -25.42
C SER A 258 -3.62 -0.85 -26.54
N GLN A 259 -3.15 -0.67 -27.78
CA GLN A 259 -3.99 -0.32 -28.92
C GLN A 259 -4.84 -1.49 -29.42
N ILE A 260 -4.28 -2.70 -29.48
CA ILE A 260 -5.01 -3.93 -29.86
C ILE A 260 -6.06 -4.29 -28.79
N PHE A 261 -5.72 -4.10 -27.52
CA PHE A 261 -6.59 -4.31 -26.36
C PHE A 261 -7.86 -3.44 -26.41
N PHE A 262 -7.72 -2.13 -26.65
CA PHE A 262 -8.88 -1.23 -26.71
C PHE A 262 -9.65 -1.27 -28.04
N GLN A 263 -9.04 -1.77 -29.13
CA GLN A 263 -9.75 -2.04 -30.38
C GLN A 263 -10.77 -3.18 -30.23
N LYS A 264 -10.43 -4.26 -29.50
CA LYS A 264 -11.35 -5.39 -29.26
C LYS A 264 -12.58 -5.00 -28.43
N GLN A 265 -12.43 -4.10 -27.45
CA GLN A 265 -13.55 -3.54 -26.67
C GLN A 265 -14.56 -2.74 -27.48
N ARG A 266 -14.11 -2.10 -28.55
CA ARG A 266 -14.99 -1.31 -29.43
C ARG A 266 -15.92 -2.22 -30.22
N ILE A 267 -15.52 -3.48 -30.44
CA ILE A 267 -16.29 -4.49 -31.15
C ILE A 267 -17.30 -5.18 -30.21
N SER A 268 -16.91 -5.51 -28.97
CA SER A 268 -17.80 -6.14 -27.99
C SER A 268 -18.95 -5.24 -27.53
N ILE A 269 -18.68 -3.95 -27.30
CA ILE A 269 -19.71 -2.97 -26.90
C ILE A 269 -20.69 -2.66 -28.05
N ASN A 270 -20.21 -2.57 -29.30
CA ASN A 270 -21.06 -2.32 -30.46
C ASN A 270 -21.97 -3.53 -30.81
N ASN A 271 -21.56 -4.74 -30.46
CA ASN A 271 -22.36 -5.94 -30.66
C ASN A 271 -23.40 -6.15 -29.55
N ALA A 272 -23.12 -5.67 -28.32
CA ALA A 272 -24.08 -5.69 -27.20
C ALA A 272 -25.19 -4.63 -27.33
N GLN A 273 -24.99 -3.59 -28.16
CA GLN A 273 -26.00 -2.55 -28.45
C GLN A 273 -26.83 -2.83 -29.72
N LYS A 274 -26.53 -3.93 -30.44
CA LYS A 274 -27.21 -4.34 -31.68
C LYS A 274 -28.13 -5.55 -31.51
N ASN A 275 -28.23 -6.07 -30.29
CA ASN A 275 -29.19 -7.10 -29.86
C ASN A 275 -30.07 -6.53 -28.75
#